data_AF-A0A8H4NDY4-F1
#
_entry.id   AF-A0A8H4NDY4-F1
#
_cell.length_a   1.000
_cell.length_b   1.000
_cell.length_c   1.000
_cell.angle_alpha   90.00
_cell.angle_beta   90.00
_cell.angle_gamma   90.00
#
_symmetry.space_group_name_H-M   'P 1'
#
loop_
_entity.id
_entity.type
_entity.pdbx_description
1 polymer ?
#
loop_
_entity_poly.entity_id
_entity_poly.type
_entity_poly.pdbx_seq_one_letter_code
_entity_poly.pdbx_strand_id
1 'polypeptide(L)'
;MQFPSMDFANGFAVSDLPRAWMSIGTATRLESIRNLWRSDSTIKQESAEENRCYWSIYIIEAIFYPHMPRAPTHDPTWIYPPSVEPPPPIPLDANDFNAPDFDNAVGSSDDLGINTHAGRMIAVWSQVACHLHEIRRGEVQIPWLPESTYSKLNLALFEYEAQFNQRHLMRSLFPFKRTSDEIRAYREYWNPWLTTHLVLHASLALLNHPFIHLVALRRNKGMSQSRLFLQQVVDQALFHSGWVFWLVGIFEDLNIEISNPLIGLAVAATSTIPWLYQFVKNAKVACKASQNLAKGQRLLQRLSKTWPCMSHKLESLQRLQSLVIGKSPEAGAADTTINFPPSMIWELLDPIIHNTRQSTDRSDLSTEGLPYVSIHVTTDFLHPLADDEGDQALSHFNWEDSLMYGNDLLQDNYPASLVPFDFNVT
;
A
#
# COMPACT_ATOMS: atom_id res chain seq x y z
N MET A 1 19.59 -3.99 -4.35
CA MET A 1 19.07 -4.53 -5.62
C MET A 1 18.86 -3.38 -6.61
N GLN A 2 19.84 -3.10 -7.48
CA GLN A 2 19.63 -2.17 -8.59
C GLN A 2 18.83 -2.96 -9.63
N PHE A 3 17.65 -2.48 -10.01
CA PHE A 3 16.94 -3.10 -11.14
C PHE A 3 17.93 -3.13 -12.32
N PRO A 4 18.14 -4.28 -12.97
CA PRO A 4 18.96 -4.30 -14.16
C PRO A 4 18.39 -3.24 -15.10
N SER A 5 19.27 -2.38 -15.63
CA SER A 5 18.98 -1.55 -16.79
C SER A 5 18.81 -2.47 -18.00
N MET A 6 17.78 -3.31 -17.97
CA MET A 6 17.21 -3.86 -19.19
C MET A 6 16.59 -2.67 -19.89
N ASP A 7 16.89 -2.51 -21.18
CA ASP A 7 16.32 -1.53 -22.09
C ASP A 7 14.79 -1.71 -22.26
N PHE A 8 14.03 -1.71 -21.18
CA PHE A 8 12.58 -1.50 -21.18
C PHE A 8 12.23 -0.02 -21.37
N ALA A 9 13.21 0.89 -21.17
CA ALA A 9 13.00 2.34 -21.15
C ALA A 9 12.91 2.99 -22.54
N ASN A 10 13.42 2.38 -23.62
CA ASN A 10 13.61 3.08 -24.90
C ASN A 10 12.93 2.47 -26.13
N GLY A 11 12.10 1.42 -25.99
CA GLY A 11 11.59 0.68 -27.17
C GLY A 11 10.10 0.45 -27.28
N PHE A 12 9.33 0.58 -26.21
CA PHE A 12 7.97 0.04 -26.20
C PHE A 12 6.92 1.11 -26.40
N ALA A 13 6.69 1.43 -27.68
CA ALA A 13 5.45 2.02 -28.13
C ALA A 13 4.26 1.18 -27.63
N VAL A 14 3.14 1.88 -27.45
CA VAL A 14 1.76 1.50 -27.05
C VAL A 14 1.20 0.14 -27.53
N SER A 15 1.92 -0.65 -28.33
CA SER A 15 1.57 -1.98 -28.83
C SER A 15 2.11 -3.18 -28.02
N ASP A 16 2.80 -3.01 -26.89
CA ASP A 16 3.68 -4.07 -26.34
C ASP A 16 3.24 -4.77 -25.05
N LEU A 17 2.12 -4.41 -24.41
CA LEU A 17 1.71 -5.09 -23.16
C LEU A 17 1.45 -6.61 -23.32
N PRO A 18 0.67 -7.07 -24.32
CA PRO A 18 0.47 -8.51 -24.52
C PRO A 18 1.77 -9.24 -24.82
N ARG A 19 2.70 -8.59 -25.52
CA ARG A 19 4.03 -9.15 -25.82
C ARG A 19 4.88 -9.22 -24.55
N ALA A 20 4.90 -8.18 -23.71
CA ALA A 20 5.58 -8.21 -22.42
C ALA A 20 5.05 -9.35 -21.53
N TRP A 21 3.74 -9.54 -21.46
CA TRP A 21 3.13 -10.66 -20.75
C TRP A 21 3.50 -12.03 -21.34
N MET A 22 3.48 -12.16 -22.68
CA MET A 22 3.97 -13.36 -23.34
C MET A 22 5.43 -13.63 -23.00
N SER A 23 6.30 -12.61 -23.04
CA SER A 23 7.72 -12.72 -22.70
C SER A 23 7.94 -13.15 -21.24
N ILE A 24 7.22 -12.53 -20.29
CA ILE A 24 7.26 -12.93 -18.88
C ILE A 24 6.79 -14.37 -18.72
N GLY A 25 5.65 -14.73 -19.31
CA GLY A 25 5.11 -16.09 -19.25
C GLY A 25 6.01 -17.14 -19.88
N THR A 26 6.65 -16.82 -21.03
CA THR A 26 7.65 -17.68 -21.66
C THR A 26 8.89 -17.82 -20.77
N ALA A 27 9.40 -16.74 -20.20
CA ALA A 27 10.54 -16.79 -19.29
C ALA A 27 10.24 -17.62 -18.03
N THR A 28 9.10 -17.40 -17.37
CA THR A 28 8.62 -18.24 -16.26
C THR A 28 8.55 -19.71 -16.65
N ARG A 29 7.98 -20.02 -17.82
CA ARG A 29 7.82 -21.40 -18.25
C ARG A 29 9.16 -22.06 -18.58
N LEU A 30 10.09 -21.36 -19.23
CA LEU A 30 11.43 -21.85 -19.54
C LEU A 30 12.21 -22.13 -18.25
N GLU A 31 12.10 -21.25 -17.26
CA GLU A 31 12.70 -21.44 -15.94
C GLU A 31 12.11 -22.67 -15.23
N SER A 32 10.77 -22.83 -15.23
CA SER A 32 10.11 -24.01 -14.67
C SER A 32 10.52 -25.32 -15.37
N ILE A 33 10.62 -25.32 -16.70
CA ILE A 33 11.08 -26.49 -17.48
C ILE A 33 12.52 -26.79 -17.10
N ARG A 34 13.40 -25.80 -17.03
CA ARG A 34 14.79 -25.99 -16.63
C ARG A 34 14.92 -26.63 -15.25
N ASN A 35 14.08 -26.26 -14.29
CA ASN A 35 14.08 -26.87 -12.95
C ASN A 35 13.66 -28.35 -12.99
N LEU A 36 12.63 -28.69 -13.77
CA LEU A 36 12.21 -30.08 -13.97
C LEU A 36 13.34 -30.95 -14.56
N TRP A 37 14.11 -30.41 -15.51
CA TRP A 37 15.24 -31.12 -16.11
C TRP A 37 16.43 -31.25 -15.14
N ARG A 38 16.54 -30.34 -14.17
CA ARG A 38 17.60 -30.35 -13.17
C ARG A 38 17.34 -31.28 -12.00
N SER A 39 16.08 -31.48 -11.60
CA SER A 39 15.74 -32.46 -10.56
C SER A 39 16.23 -33.88 -10.87
N ASP A 40 16.49 -34.19 -12.15
CA ASP A 40 17.05 -35.47 -12.60
C ASP A 40 18.60 -35.52 -12.63
N SER A 41 19.29 -34.41 -12.34
CA SER A 41 20.75 -34.30 -12.40
C SER A 41 21.40 -34.20 -11.01
N THR A 42 22.44 -35.01 -10.75
CA THR A 42 23.10 -35.15 -9.43
C THR A 42 24.07 -34.03 -9.07
N ILE A 43 24.25 -33.00 -9.91
CA ILE A 43 25.22 -31.92 -9.70
C ILE A 43 24.48 -30.64 -9.27
N LYS A 44 24.41 -30.41 -7.96
CA LYS A 44 23.78 -29.23 -7.34
C LYS A 44 24.79 -28.10 -7.12
N GLN A 45 25.36 -27.55 -8.18
CA GLN A 45 26.11 -26.30 -8.05
C GLN A 45 25.43 -25.25 -8.93
N GLU A 46 24.55 -24.48 -8.33
CA GLU A 46 23.92 -23.35 -8.99
C GLU A 46 24.97 -22.30 -9.33
N SER A 47 24.97 -21.83 -10.57
CA SER A 47 25.78 -20.66 -10.89
C SER A 47 25.07 -19.41 -10.32
N ALA A 48 25.85 -18.45 -9.81
CA ALA A 48 25.30 -17.20 -9.29
C ALA A 48 24.42 -16.45 -10.31
N GLU A 49 24.65 -16.68 -11.61
CA GLU A 49 23.89 -16.11 -12.72
C GLU A 49 22.48 -16.70 -12.81
N GLU A 50 22.34 -17.99 -12.55
CA GLU A 50 21.08 -18.72 -12.63
C GLU A 50 20.14 -18.29 -11.51
N ASN A 51 20.67 -18.18 -10.30
CA ASN A 51 19.92 -17.70 -9.15
C ASN A 51 19.47 -16.23 -9.35
N ARG A 52 20.33 -15.38 -9.92
CA ARG A 52 19.95 -14.00 -10.30
C ARG A 52 18.85 -13.99 -11.36
N CYS A 53 18.93 -14.86 -12.36
CA CYS A 53 17.93 -14.99 -13.41
C CYS A 53 16.57 -15.41 -12.81
N TYR A 54 16.56 -16.42 -11.95
CA TYR A 54 15.37 -16.88 -11.22
C TYR A 54 14.68 -15.72 -10.49
N TRP A 55 15.40 -15.03 -9.59
CA TRP A 55 14.85 -13.94 -8.80
C TRP A 55 14.40 -12.76 -9.67
N SER A 56 15.09 -12.49 -10.78
CA SER A 56 14.70 -11.43 -11.71
C SER A 56 13.36 -11.76 -12.38
N ILE A 57 13.20 -12.99 -12.89
CA ILE A 57 11.94 -13.45 -13.50
C ILE A 57 10.83 -13.42 -12.44
N TYR A 58 11.09 -13.95 -11.24
CA TYR A 58 10.13 -13.98 -10.14
C TYR A 58 9.63 -12.58 -9.78
N ILE A 59 10.54 -11.62 -9.60
CA ILE A 59 10.20 -10.24 -9.24
C ILE A 59 9.43 -9.54 -10.37
N ILE A 60 9.87 -9.70 -11.62
CA ILE A 60 9.18 -9.10 -12.77
C ILE A 60 7.76 -9.66 -12.89
N GLU A 61 7.58 -10.97 -12.75
CA GLU A 61 6.25 -11.60 -12.77
C GLU A 61 5.38 -11.10 -11.62
N ALA A 62 5.91 -11.07 -10.39
CA ALA A 62 5.18 -10.61 -9.22
C ALA A 62 4.75 -9.13 -9.31
N ILE A 63 5.53 -8.28 -9.99
CA ILE A 63 5.19 -6.85 -10.15
C ILE A 63 4.23 -6.63 -11.33
N PHE A 64 4.49 -7.25 -12.48
CA PHE A 64 3.85 -6.88 -13.75
C PHE A 64 2.82 -7.91 -14.25
N TYR A 65 2.74 -9.09 -13.63
CA TYR A 65 1.77 -10.15 -13.92
C TYR A 65 1.25 -10.83 -12.63
N PRO A 66 0.72 -10.07 -11.64
CA PRO A 66 0.43 -10.61 -10.31
C PRO A 66 -0.82 -11.48 -10.20
N HIS A 67 -1.66 -11.59 -11.23
CA HIS A 67 -2.93 -12.33 -11.18
C HIS A 67 -2.80 -13.85 -11.18
N MET A 68 -1.59 -14.37 -11.37
CA MET A 68 -1.26 -15.78 -11.19
C MET A 68 -0.02 -15.87 -10.31
N PRO A 69 -0.12 -15.47 -9.03
CA PRO A 69 1.04 -15.44 -8.16
C PRO A 69 1.57 -16.86 -8.00
N ARG A 70 2.89 -17.03 -8.09
CA ARG A 70 3.50 -18.31 -7.72
C ARG A 70 3.22 -18.55 -6.24
N ALA A 71 2.93 -19.80 -5.90
CA ALA A 71 2.91 -20.19 -4.49
C ALA A 71 4.27 -19.78 -3.88
N PRO A 72 4.29 -19.21 -2.65
CA PRO A 72 5.52 -18.97 -1.92
C PRO A 72 6.10 -20.33 -1.48
N THR A 73 6.55 -21.14 -2.43
CA THR A 73 7.31 -22.33 -2.14
C THR A 73 8.70 -21.86 -1.75
N HIS A 74 9.06 -22.06 -0.48
CA HIS A 74 10.45 -22.02 -0.07
C HIS A 74 11.14 -23.21 -0.73
N ASP A 75 11.52 -23.04 -1.99
CA ASP A 75 12.37 -24.01 -2.68
C ASP A 75 13.78 -23.83 -2.11
N PRO A 76 14.28 -24.78 -1.28
CA PRO A 76 15.57 -24.65 -0.63
C PRO A 76 16.73 -24.67 -1.63
N THR A 77 16.46 -24.89 -2.93
CA THR A 77 17.46 -24.79 -3.99
C THR A 77 17.86 -23.34 -4.26
N TRP A 78 16.91 -22.39 -4.22
CA TRP A 78 17.18 -20.99 -4.56
C TRP A 78 17.62 -20.17 -3.35
N ILE A 79 18.84 -19.65 -3.42
CA ILE A 79 19.42 -18.77 -2.40
C ILE A 79 18.89 -17.35 -2.61
N TYR A 80 18.36 -16.68 -1.58
CA TYR A 80 17.95 -15.28 -1.73
C TYR A 80 19.10 -14.37 -2.18
N PRO A 81 18.83 -13.27 -2.91
CA PRO A 81 19.85 -12.33 -3.30
C PRO A 81 20.62 -11.80 -2.08
N PRO A 82 21.97 -11.72 -2.15
CA PRO A 82 22.78 -11.30 -1.00
C PRO A 82 22.36 -9.92 -0.53
N SER A 83 22.23 -9.73 0.79
CA SER A 83 21.86 -8.45 1.39
C SER A 83 23.10 -7.62 1.72
N VAL A 84 22.94 -6.30 1.68
CA VAL A 84 23.95 -5.35 2.15
C VAL A 84 23.69 -5.00 3.62
N GLU A 85 24.75 -4.69 4.36
CA GLU A 85 24.62 -4.26 5.76
C GLU A 85 23.85 -2.94 5.89
N PRO A 86 23.11 -2.74 7.00
CA PRO A 86 22.46 -1.49 7.29
C PRO A 86 23.46 -0.33 7.43
N PRO A 87 23.01 0.92 7.18
CA PRO A 87 23.80 2.08 7.58
C PRO A 87 24.06 2.06 9.09
N PRO A 88 25.17 2.68 9.56
CA PRO A 88 25.49 2.74 10.97
C PRO A 88 24.32 3.26 11.82
N PRO A 89 24.12 2.71 13.03
CA PRO A 89 23.08 3.18 13.94
C PRO A 89 23.32 4.65 14.30
N ILE A 90 22.24 5.40 14.42
CA ILE A 90 22.30 6.77 14.93
C ILE A 90 22.39 6.68 16.46
N PRO A 91 23.32 7.40 17.13
CA PRO A 91 23.35 7.46 18.58
C PRO A 91 21.98 7.91 19.12
N LEU A 92 21.38 7.11 19.99
CA LEU A 92 20.13 7.42 20.66
C LEU A 92 20.42 8.18 21.95
N ASP A 93 19.72 9.30 22.17
CA ASP A 93 19.71 9.94 23.48
C ASP A 93 18.93 9.06 24.48
N ALA A 94 19.33 9.06 25.75
CA ALA A 94 18.69 8.22 26.78
C ALA A 94 17.18 8.49 26.98
N ASN A 95 16.68 9.64 26.50
CA ASN A 95 15.26 10.00 26.51
C ASN A 95 14.47 9.51 25.28
N ASP A 96 15.13 8.98 24.23
CA ASP A 96 14.48 8.48 23.01
C ASP A 96 14.00 7.01 23.16
N PHE A 97 14.22 6.36 24.32
CA PHE A 97 13.70 5.03 24.66
C PHE A 97 12.20 5.11 25.01
N ASN A 98 11.36 5.39 24.02
CA ASN A 98 9.94 5.67 24.25
C ASN A 98 9.07 4.44 24.59
N ALA A 99 9.60 3.21 24.62
CA ALA A 99 8.85 2.08 25.16
C ALA A 99 9.74 0.84 25.45
N PRO A 100 10.12 0.58 26.72
CA PRO A 100 10.94 -0.58 27.08
C PRO A 100 10.26 -1.92 26.77
N ASP A 101 8.92 -1.97 26.72
CA ASP A 101 8.17 -3.20 26.40
C ASP A 101 8.34 -3.63 24.93
N PHE A 102 8.62 -2.69 24.02
CA PHE A 102 8.91 -2.99 22.61
C PHE A 102 10.38 -3.33 22.34
N ASP A 103 11.30 -3.00 23.26
CA ASP A 103 12.70 -3.43 23.19
C ASP A 103 12.82 -4.94 23.47
N ASN A 104 11.90 -5.50 24.26
CA ASN A 104 11.80 -6.92 24.59
C ASN A 104 11.01 -7.74 23.57
N ALA A 105 10.37 -7.12 22.57
CA ALA A 105 9.74 -7.83 21.46
C ALA A 105 10.83 -8.39 20.54
N VAL A 106 11.42 -9.52 20.94
CA VAL A 106 12.51 -10.21 20.24
C VAL A 106 12.03 -10.54 18.83
N GLY A 107 12.33 -9.67 17.86
CA GLY A 107 12.29 -10.04 16.44
C GLY A 107 13.22 -11.24 16.23
N SER A 108 13.04 -11.98 15.13
CA SER A 108 13.86 -13.16 14.85
C SER A 108 15.35 -12.87 15.07
N SER A 109 16.02 -13.69 15.90
CA SER A 109 17.47 -13.61 16.10
C SER A 109 18.23 -13.82 14.79
N ASP A 110 17.63 -14.57 13.88
CA ASP A 110 18.17 -14.85 12.57
C ASP A 110 17.71 -13.75 11.61
N ASP A 111 18.67 -12.95 11.16
CA ASP A 111 18.43 -11.98 10.10
C ASP A 111 18.54 -12.63 8.72
N LEU A 112 17.47 -12.54 7.94
CA LEU A 112 17.42 -13.02 6.56
C LEU A 112 17.97 -11.99 5.57
N GLY A 113 18.20 -10.76 6.02
CA GLY A 113 18.73 -9.67 5.22
C GLY A 113 17.66 -8.92 4.43
N ILE A 114 17.91 -7.63 4.21
CA ILE A 114 16.91 -6.71 3.66
C ILE A 114 16.43 -7.05 2.24
N ASN A 115 17.29 -7.64 1.38
CA ASN A 115 16.87 -8.04 0.04
C ASN A 115 15.90 -9.23 0.08
N THR A 116 16.10 -10.17 1.01
CA THR A 116 15.17 -11.27 1.26
C THR A 116 13.82 -10.74 1.70
N HIS A 117 13.82 -9.78 2.64
CA HIS A 117 12.60 -9.13 3.11
C HIS A 117 11.87 -8.38 1.99
N ALA A 118 12.60 -7.70 1.09
CA ALA A 118 12.01 -7.05 -0.08
C ALA A 118 11.38 -8.06 -1.04
N GLY A 119 12.09 -9.17 -1.34
CA GLY A 119 11.57 -10.25 -2.17
C GLY A 119 10.29 -10.88 -1.61
N ARG A 120 10.26 -11.17 -0.30
CA ARG A 120 9.06 -11.66 0.40
C ARG A 120 7.89 -10.67 0.30
N MET A 121 8.15 -9.38 0.46
CA MET A 121 7.08 -8.37 0.37
C MET A 121 6.55 -8.19 -1.06
N ILE A 122 7.41 -8.31 -2.06
CA ILE A 122 7.00 -8.36 -3.48
C ILE A 122 6.08 -9.57 -3.74
N ALA A 123 6.35 -10.72 -3.12
CA ALA A 123 5.49 -11.90 -3.21
C ALA A 123 4.14 -11.72 -2.50
N VAL A 124 4.10 -10.98 -1.39
CA VAL A 124 2.83 -10.65 -0.73
C VAL A 124 2.03 -9.66 -1.56
N TRP A 125 2.68 -8.66 -2.14
CA TRP A 125 2.04 -7.71 -3.05
C TRP A 125 1.33 -8.42 -4.20
N SER A 126 1.97 -9.41 -4.84
CA SER A 126 1.35 -10.14 -5.94
C SER A 126 0.11 -10.93 -5.49
N GLN A 127 0.11 -11.48 -4.27
CA GLN A 127 -1.06 -12.15 -3.71
C GLN A 127 -2.20 -11.17 -3.38
N VAL A 128 -1.90 -10.00 -2.81
CA VAL A 128 -2.90 -8.94 -2.57
C VAL A 128 -3.50 -8.47 -3.88
N ALA A 129 -2.66 -8.23 -4.88
CA ALA A 129 -3.08 -7.88 -6.23
C ALA A 129 -3.99 -8.93 -6.88
N CYS A 130 -3.63 -10.21 -6.76
CA CYS A 130 -4.47 -11.33 -7.21
C CYS A 130 -5.82 -11.33 -6.48
N HIS A 131 -5.82 -11.14 -5.17
CA HIS A 131 -7.06 -11.09 -4.38
C HIS A 131 -7.97 -9.93 -4.82
N LEU A 132 -7.42 -8.74 -5.03
CA LEU A 132 -8.18 -7.59 -5.56
C LEU A 132 -8.74 -7.88 -6.96
N HIS A 133 -7.98 -8.56 -7.80
CA HIS A 133 -8.42 -8.99 -9.13
C HIS A 133 -9.57 -10.00 -9.08
N GLU A 134 -9.51 -10.98 -8.17
CA GLU A 134 -10.59 -11.96 -7.92
C GLU A 134 -11.88 -11.25 -7.48
N ILE A 135 -11.79 -10.31 -6.54
CA ILE A 135 -12.95 -9.50 -6.11
C ILE A 135 -13.53 -8.73 -7.29
N ARG A 136 -12.68 -8.12 -8.12
CA ARG A 136 -13.11 -7.40 -9.34
C ARG A 136 -13.86 -8.31 -10.31
N ARG A 137 -13.47 -9.59 -10.41
CA ARG A 137 -14.14 -10.62 -11.23
C ARG A 137 -15.45 -11.14 -10.63
N GLY A 138 -15.77 -10.77 -9.39
CA GLY A 138 -17.00 -11.17 -8.70
C GLY A 138 -16.82 -12.35 -7.74
N GLU A 139 -15.58 -12.79 -7.50
CA GLU A 139 -15.28 -13.80 -6.47
C GLU A 139 -15.32 -13.11 -5.10
N VAL A 140 -16.48 -13.23 -4.43
CA VAL A 140 -16.73 -12.55 -3.15
C VAL A 140 -16.76 -13.56 -2.02
N GLN A 141 -15.97 -13.29 -0.98
CA GLN A 141 -15.96 -14.04 0.27
C GLN A 141 -16.34 -13.14 1.44
N ILE A 142 -16.75 -13.74 2.55
CA ILE A 142 -16.95 -13.05 3.82
C ILE A 142 -15.56 -12.72 4.40
N PRO A 143 -15.15 -11.45 4.52
CA PRO A 143 -13.76 -11.13 4.86
C PRO A 143 -13.32 -11.65 6.22
N TRP A 144 -14.16 -11.55 7.26
CA TRP A 144 -13.78 -11.94 8.62
C TRP A 144 -13.84 -13.45 8.90
N LEU A 145 -14.17 -14.29 7.91
CA LEU A 145 -14.02 -15.74 8.10
C LEU A 145 -12.53 -16.10 8.12
N PRO A 146 -12.08 -16.99 9.01
CA PRO A 146 -10.67 -17.42 9.06
C PRO A 146 -10.16 -17.99 7.72
N GLU A 147 -11.03 -18.64 6.97
CA GLU A 147 -10.69 -19.29 5.69
C GLU A 147 -10.65 -18.31 4.51
N SER A 148 -11.10 -17.07 4.71
CA SER A 148 -11.13 -16.06 3.65
C SER A 148 -9.72 -15.70 3.19
N THR A 149 -9.57 -15.32 1.92
CA THR A 149 -8.31 -14.79 1.38
C THR A 149 -7.87 -13.54 2.16
N TYR A 150 -8.80 -12.67 2.56
CA TYR A 150 -8.52 -11.50 3.38
C TYR A 150 -7.87 -11.86 4.72
N SER A 151 -8.43 -12.82 5.47
CA SER A 151 -7.92 -13.22 6.78
C SER A 151 -6.55 -13.89 6.68
N LYS A 152 -6.38 -14.77 5.68
CA LYS A 152 -5.11 -15.45 5.41
C LYS A 152 -3.99 -14.48 5.05
N LEU A 153 -4.27 -13.47 4.22
CA LEU A 153 -3.28 -12.47 3.85
C LEU A 153 -2.90 -11.55 5.02
N ASN A 154 -3.86 -11.13 5.84
CA ASN A 154 -3.56 -10.37 7.05
C ASN A 154 -2.71 -11.19 8.04
N LEU A 155 -3.06 -12.47 8.27
CA LEU A 155 -2.27 -13.36 9.11
C LEU A 155 -0.84 -13.50 8.60
N ALA A 156 -0.65 -13.75 7.30
CA ALA A 156 0.68 -13.86 6.70
C ALA A 156 1.51 -12.58 6.85
N LEU A 157 0.88 -11.40 6.80
CA LEU A 157 1.53 -10.11 7.03
C LEU A 157 1.92 -9.90 8.50
N PHE A 158 1.08 -10.33 9.46
CA PHE A 158 1.40 -10.28 10.88
C PHE A 158 2.50 -11.27 11.26
N GLU A 159 2.46 -12.49 10.74
CA GLU A 159 3.52 -13.48 10.93
C GLU A 159 4.85 -13.00 10.34
N TYR A 160 4.80 -12.35 9.17
CA TYR A 160 5.97 -11.71 8.58
C TYR A 160 6.53 -10.60 9.47
N GLU A 161 5.67 -9.71 9.97
CA GLU A 161 6.08 -8.57 10.81
C GLU A 161 6.68 -9.05 12.14
N ALA A 162 6.07 -10.05 12.77
CA ALA A 162 6.59 -10.66 13.99
C ALA A 162 7.99 -11.30 13.81
N GLN A 163 8.30 -11.77 12.60
CA GLN A 163 9.61 -12.34 12.26
C GLN A 163 10.61 -11.30 11.72
N PHE A 164 10.19 -10.04 11.55
CA PHE A 164 11.03 -9.01 10.96
C PHE A 164 12.16 -8.61 11.92
N ASN A 165 13.40 -8.68 11.45
CA ASN A 165 14.54 -8.42 12.33
C ASN A 165 14.57 -6.95 12.77
N GLN A 166 14.77 -6.73 14.08
CA GLN A 166 14.74 -5.39 14.70
C GLN A 166 15.71 -4.40 14.04
N ARG A 167 16.85 -4.86 13.50
CA ARG A 167 17.85 -3.99 12.86
C ARG A 167 17.33 -3.26 11.61
N HIS A 168 16.26 -3.77 11.01
CA HIS A 168 15.62 -3.21 9.82
C HIS A 168 14.41 -2.33 10.14
N LEU A 169 14.03 -2.18 11.42
CA LEU A 169 12.89 -1.36 11.83
C LEU A 169 13.17 0.14 11.63
N MET A 170 12.09 0.89 11.41
CA MET A 170 12.11 2.35 11.35
C MET A 170 12.84 2.96 12.55
N ARG A 171 12.53 2.48 13.75
CA ARG A 171 13.11 2.93 15.03
C ARG A 171 14.58 2.60 15.21
N SER A 172 15.15 1.72 14.38
CA SER A 172 16.58 1.38 14.42
C SER A 172 17.39 2.24 13.46
N LEU A 173 16.72 2.85 12.49
CA LEU A 173 17.35 3.51 11.34
C LEU A 173 17.01 4.99 11.26
N PHE A 174 15.86 5.44 11.76
CA PHE A 174 15.42 6.84 11.75
C PHE A 174 15.73 7.55 10.42
N PRO A 175 15.16 7.10 9.28
CA PRO A 175 15.48 7.67 7.97
C PRO A 175 15.26 9.19 7.91
N PHE A 176 14.29 9.71 8.67
CA PHE A 176 14.00 11.14 8.78
C PHE A 176 15.04 11.96 9.58
N LYS A 177 15.91 11.30 10.36
CA LYS A 177 17.04 11.93 11.06
C LYS A 177 18.35 11.87 10.22
N ARG A 178 18.33 11.21 9.06
CA ARG A 178 19.51 11.06 8.19
C ARG A 178 19.60 12.15 7.14
N THR A 179 20.80 12.45 6.70
CA THR A 179 21.06 13.40 5.61
C THR A 179 20.88 12.73 4.25
N SER A 180 20.63 13.55 3.22
CA SER A 180 20.52 13.07 1.84
C SER A 180 21.79 12.33 1.37
N ASP A 181 22.98 12.79 1.78
CA ASP A 181 24.25 12.16 1.43
C ASP A 181 24.39 10.76 2.03
N GLU A 182 23.98 10.57 3.29
CA GLU A 182 23.95 9.26 3.94
C GLU A 182 22.97 8.29 3.26
N ILE A 183 21.77 8.77 2.88
CA ILE A 183 20.82 7.94 2.14
C ILE A 183 21.41 7.51 0.78
N ARG A 184 22.06 8.43 0.05
CA ARG A 184 22.69 8.10 -1.24
C ARG A 184 23.87 7.15 -1.09
N ALA A 185 24.68 7.30 -0.05
CA ALA A 185 25.81 6.42 0.24
C ALA A 185 25.36 4.96 0.46
N TYR A 186 24.23 4.76 1.12
CA TYR A 186 23.65 3.44 1.40
C TYR A 186 22.44 3.12 0.52
N ARG A 187 22.37 3.66 -0.71
CA ARG A 187 21.20 3.48 -1.61
C ARG A 187 20.82 2.01 -1.84
N GLU A 188 21.81 1.12 -1.85
CA GLU A 188 21.59 -0.31 -2.10
C GLU A 188 20.84 -1.00 -0.97
N TYR A 189 20.92 -0.45 0.24
CA TYR A 189 20.16 -0.86 1.42
C TYR A 189 18.81 -0.15 1.49
N TRP A 190 18.78 1.16 1.24
CA TRP A 190 17.55 1.95 1.37
C TRP A 190 16.48 1.61 0.35
N ASN A 191 16.88 1.21 -0.86
CA ASN A 191 15.93 0.79 -1.89
C ASN A 191 15.10 -0.45 -1.48
N PRO A 192 15.71 -1.59 -1.11
CA PRO A 192 14.94 -2.74 -0.62
C PRO A 192 14.24 -2.43 0.71
N TRP A 193 14.84 -1.63 1.59
CA TRP A 193 14.20 -1.22 2.85
C TRP A 193 12.89 -0.44 2.63
N LEU A 194 12.94 0.59 1.79
CA LEU A 194 11.77 1.40 1.45
C LEU A 194 10.72 0.54 0.73
N THR A 195 11.16 -0.35 -0.17
CA THR A 195 10.26 -1.29 -0.86
C THR A 195 9.55 -2.18 0.15
N THR A 196 10.26 -2.76 1.12
CA THR A 196 9.67 -3.59 2.16
C THR A 196 8.61 -2.85 2.97
N HIS A 197 8.98 -1.72 3.59
CA HIS A 197 8.07 -1.00 4.50
C HIS A 197 6.88 -0.36 3.77
N LEU A 198 7.12 0.24 2.60
CA LEU A 198 6.06 0.87 1.84
C LEU A 198 5.08 -0.16 1.27
N VAL A 199 5.56 -1.28 0.73
CA VAL A 199 4.69 -2.32 0.18
C VAL A 199 3.95 -3.08 1.28
N LEU A 200 4.54 -3.25 2.47
CA LEU A 200 3.86 -3.79 3.65
C LEU A 200 2.63 -2.94 4.00
N HIS A 201 2.84 -1.64 4.20
CA HIS A 201 1.74 -0.73 4.54
C HIS A 201 0.75 -0.56 3.39
N ALA A 202 1.21 -0.49 2.14
CA ALA A 202 0.30 -0.45 1.00
C ALA A 202 -0.58 -1.69 0.95
N SER A 203 -0.01 -2.89 1.14
CA SER A 203 -0.74 -4.15 1.18
C SER A 203 -1.81 -4.17 2.27
N LEU A 204 -1.47 -3.77 3.49
CA LEU A 204 -2.43 -3.69 4.60
C LEU A 204 -3.53 -2.63 4.33
N ALA A 205 -3.17 -1.48 3.76
CA ALA A 205 -4.13 -0.44 3.39
C ALA A 205 -5.11 -0.93 2.30
N LEU A 206 -4.61 -1.67 1.31
CA LEU A 206 -5.40 -2.19 0.21
C LEU A 206 -6.31 -3.35 0.62
N LEU A 207 -5.84 -4.26 1.49
CA LEU A 207 -6.68 -5.29 2.08
C LEU A 207 -7.85 -4.67 2.86
N ASN A 208 -7.62 -3.56 3.52
CA ASN A 208 -8.61 -2.80 4.29
C ASN A 208 -9.30 -1.69 3.47
N HIS A 209 -9.17 -1.68 2.14
CA HIS A 209 -9.60 -0.52 1.35
C HIS A 209 -11.13 -0.27 1.45
N PRO A 210 -11.60 0.94 1.82
CA PRO A 210 -13.03 1.20 2.08
C PRO A 210 -13.94 0.92 0.88
N PHE A 211 -13.53 1.27 -0.34
CA PHE A 211 -14.29 0.91 -1.55
C PHE A 211 -14.49 -0.61 -1.70
N ILE A 212 -13.53 -1.44 -1.30
CA ILE A 212 -13.67 -2.89 -1.40
C ILE A 212 -14.78 -3.35 -0.46
N HIS A 213 -14.72 -2.95 0.81
CA HIS A 213 -15.64 -3.41 1.84
C HIS A 213 -17.03 -2.76 1.79
N LEU A 214 -17.11 -1.47 1.45
CA LEU A 214 -18.37 -0.72 1.42
C LEU A 214 -19.11 -0.85 0.08
N VAL A 215 -18.39 -1.13 -1.02
CA VAL A 215 -18.97 -1.18 -2.37
C VAL A 215 -18.78 -2.53 -3.04
N ALA A 216 -17.54 -2.98 -3.24
CA ALA A 216 -17.26 -4.14 -4.09
C ALA A 216 -17.88 -5.42 -3.51
N LEU A 217 -17.65 -5.69 -2.22
CA LEU A 217 -18.14 -6.89 -1.54
C LEU A 217 -19.65 -6.82 -1.21
N ARG A 218 -20.20 -5.61 -1.07
CA ARG A 218 -21.64 -5.40 -0.79
C ARG A 218 -22.55 -5.82 -1.93
N ARG A 219 -22.02 -6.00 -3.15
CA ARG A 219 -22.78 -6.54 -4.29
C ARG A 219 -23.31 -7.96 -4.06
N ASN A 220 -22.83 -8.67 -3.04
CA ASN A 220 -23.34 -9.98 -2.67
C ASN A 220 -24.63 -9.85 -1.82
N LYS A 221 -25.78 -10.19 -2.43
CA LYS A 221 -27.10 -10.12 -1.80
C LYS A 221 -27.19 -11.14 -0.65
N GLY A 222 -27.30 -10.66 0.58
CA GLY A 222 -27.46 -11.50 1.78
C GLY A 222 -26.38 -11.33 2.84
N MET A 223 -25.35 -10.53 2.56
CA MET A 223 -24.24 -10.31 3.48
C MET A 223 -24.48 -9.11 4.41
N SER A 224 -24.90 -9.36 5.65
CA SER A 224 -24.94 -8.33 6.70
C SER A 224 -23.51 -7.94 7.08
N GLN A 225 -23.16 -6.65 6.95
CA GLN A 225 -21.84 -6.14 7.31
C GLN A 225 -21.78 -5.88 8.83
N SER A 226 -20.76 -6.42 9.49
CA SER A 226 -20.48 -6.10 10.88
C SER A 226 -19.96 -4.66 10.97
N ARG A 227 -20.61 -3.81 11.79
CA ARG A 227 -20.16 -2.43 12.03
C ARG A 227 -18.79 -2.38 12.73
N LEU A 228 -18.52 -3.34 13.61
CA LEU A 228 -17.22 -3.50 14.26
C LEU A 228 -16.13 -3.76 13.22
N PHE A 229 -16.42 -4.66 12.28
CA PHE A 229 -15.51 -4.97 11.19
C PHE A 229 -15.28 -3.75 10.28
N LEU A 230 -16.34 -3.02 9.91
CA LEU A 230 -16.21 -1.83 9.07
C LEU A 230 -15.41 -0.71 9.76
N GLN A 231 -15.60 -0.51 11.07
CA GLN A 231 -14.78 0.43 11.84
C GLN A 231 -13.30 0.05 11.75
N GLN A 232 -12.98 -1.22 12.07
CA GLN A 232 -11.61 -1.72 12.01
C GLN A 232 -11.00 -1.53 10.62
N VAL A 233 -11.73 -1.88 9.57
CA VAL A 233 -11.29 -1.73 8.18
C VAL A 233 -10.93 -0.28 7.86
N VAL A 234 -11.79 0.67 8.22
CA VAL A 234 -11.55 2.10 7.95
C VAL A 234 -10.35 2.63 8.73
N ASP A 235 -10.23 2.28 10.01
CA ASP A 235 -9.12 2.70 10.85
C ASP A 235 -7.79 2.16 10.31
N GLN A 236 -7.74 0.89 9.92
CA GLN A 236 -6.56 0.26 9.33
C GLN A 236 -6.20 0.87 7.98
N ALA A 237 -7.19 1.18 7.13
CA ALA A 237 -6.96 1.82 5.83
C ALA A 237 -6.34 3.21 5.99
N LEU A 238 -6.88 4.03 6.89
CA LEU A 238 -6.37 5.37 7.19
C LEU A 238 -4.97 5.32 7.79
N PHE A 239 -4.75 4.44 8.76
CA PHE A 239 -3.46 4.25 9.40
C PHE A 239 -2.37 3.89 8.39
N HIS A 240 -2.59 2.80 7.63
CA HIS A 240 -1.57 2.30 6.73
C HIS A 240 -1.38 3.15 5.47
N SER A 241 -2.44 3.77 4.93
CA SER A 241 -2.28 4.75 3.86
C SER A 241 -1.49 5.97 4.34
N GLY A 242 -1.70 6.41 5.58
CA GLY A 242 -0.90 7.45 6.22
C GLY A 242 0.60 7.13 6.22
N TRP A 243 0.98 5.90 6.62
CA TRP A 243 2.37 5.43 6.59
C TRP A 243 2.98 5.44 5.18
N VAL A 244 2.23 5.02 4.16
CA VAL A 244 2.70 5.05 2.77
C VAL A 244 3.10 6.47 2.36
N PHE A 245 2.24 7.46 2.58
CA PHE A 245 2.52 8.85 2.18
C PHE A 245 3.50 9.55 3.11
N TRP A 246 3.65 9.09 4.35
CA TRP A 246 4.71 9.54 5.25
C TRP A 246 6.08 9.08 4.74
N LEU A 247 6.24 7.79 4.41
CA LEU A 247 7.45 7.22 3.80
C LEU A 247 7.83 7.94 2.50
N VAL A 248 6.85 8.19 1.62
CA VAL A 248 7.07 8.99 0.40
C VAL A 248 7.55 10.40 0.75
N GLY A 249 6.96 11.01 1.78
CA GLY A 249 7.33 12.33 2.28
C GLY A 249 8.79 12.41 2.70
N ILE A 250 9.27 11.46 3.51
CA ILE A 250 10.67 11.46 3.99
C ILE A 250 11.67 11.54 2.83
N PHE A 251 11.46 10.72 1.80
CA PHE A 251 12.37 10.69 0.65
C PHE A 251 12.19 11.91 -0.27
N GLU A 252 10.98 12.47 -0.35
CA GLU A 252 10.73 13.77 -1.01
C GLU A 252 11.48 14.90 -0.30
N ASP A 253 11.39 15.00 1.02
CA ASP A 253 12.03 16.02 1.85
C ASP A 253 13.56 15.91 1.81
N LEU A 254 14.08 14.69 1.75
CA LEU A 254 15.52 14.41 1.56
C LEU A 254 16.00 14.60 0.12
N ASN A 255 15.11 14.98 -0.80
CA ASN A 255 15.41 15.12 -2.23
C ASN A 255 16.08 13.85 -2.81
N ILE A 256 15.59 12.68 -2.41
CA ILE A 256 16.00 11.37 -2.91
C ILE A 256 14.98 10.89 -3.92
N GLU A 257 15.45 10.59 -5.13
CA GLU A 257 14.58 10.08 -6.18
C GLU A 257 14.17 8.63 -5.91
N ILE A 258 12.86 8.38 -5.85
CA ILE A 258 12.30 7.04 -5.84
C ILE A 258 12.03 6.64 -7.29
N SER A 259 12.77 5.66 -7.81
CA SER A 259 12.64 5.18 -9.20
C SER A 259 11.99 3.80 -9.33
N ASN A 260 11.57 3.17 -8.23
CA ASN A 260 11.01 1.82 -8.23
C ASN A 260 9.55 1.82 -8.76
N PRO A 261 9.24 1.14 -9.89
CA PRO A 261 7.88 1.12 -10.45
C PRO A 261 6.86 0.41 -9.56
N LEU A 262 7.27 -0.56 -8.73
CA LEU A 262 6.39 -1.20 -7.75
C LEU A 262 5.90 -0.20 -6.71
N ILE A 263 6.77 0.69 -6.23
CA ILE A 263 6.38 1.76 -5.30
C ILE A 263 5.38 2.70 -5.99
N GLY A 264 5.59 3.01 -7.28
CA GLY A 264 4.63 3.77 -8.07
C GLY A 264 3.25 3.11 -8.15
N LEU A 265 3.20 1.81 -8.47
CA LEU A 265 1.94 1.04 -8.51
C LEU A 265 1.24 1.01 -7.14
N ALA A 266 2.01 0.75 -6.07
CA ALA A 266 1.50 0.75 -4.70
C ALA A 266 0.93 2.12 -4.31
N VAL A 267 1.65 3.20 -4.59
CA VAL A 267 1.20 4.57 -4.30
C VAL A 267 -0.02 4.95 -5.14
N ALA A 268 -0.09 4.56 -6.41
CA ALA A 268 -1.27 4.80 -7.25
C ALA A 268 -2.51 4.12 -6.68
N ALA A 269 -2.40 2.84 -6.32
CA ALA A 269 -3.49 2.09 -5.71
C ALA A 269 -3.86 2.66 -4.34
N THR A 270 -2.90 2.96 -3.46
CA THR A 270 -3.18 3.52 -2.14
C THR A 270 -3.76 4.93 -2.21
N SER A 271 -3.47 5.71 -3.26
CA SER A 271 -3.99 7.10 -3.44
C SER A 271 -5.51 7.18 -3.56
N THR A 272 -6.20 6.08 -3.87
CA THR A 272 -7.68 6.08 -3.86
C THR A 272 -8.25 6.22 -2.45
N ILE A 273 -7.52 5.82 -1.40
CA ILE A 273 -7.94 5.99 0.00
C ILE A 273 -8.00 7.46 0.40
N PRO A 274 -6.91 8.26 0.36
CA PRO A 274 -6.99 9.68 0.66
C PRO A 274 -7.90 10.43 -0.33
N TRP A 275 -8.05 9.96 -1.57
CA TRP A 275 -9.06 10.53 -2.47
C TRP A 275 -10.48 10.35 -1.94
N LEU A 276 -10.84 9.22 -1.34
CA LEU A 276 -12.14 9.05 -0.67
C LEU A 276 -12.24 9.97 0.56
N TYR A 277 -11.20 9.97 1.40
CA TYR A 277 -11.24 10.64 2.71
C TYR A 277 -11.04 12.15 2.68
N GLN A 278 -10.67 12.76 1.55
CA GLN A 278 -10.70 14.23 1.44
C GLN A 278 -12.12 14.82 1.53
N PHE A 279 -13.16 13.98 1.49
CA PHE A 279 -14.57 14.37 1.51
C PHE A 279 -15.29 14.06 2.84
N VAL A 280 -14.59 13.68 3.90
CA VAL A 280 -15.23 13.46 5.21
C VAL A 280 -15.53 14.77 5.94
N LYS A 281 -16.48 14.74 6.89
CA LYS A 281 -16.85 15.92 7.71
C LYS A 281 -15.68 16.43 8.56
N ASN A 282 -14.83 15.52 9.05
CA ASN A 282 -13.70 15.90 9.89
C ASN A 282 -12.65 16.65 9.05
N ALA A 283 -12.56 17.97 9.24
CA ALA A 283 -11.68 18.84 8.48
C ALA A 283 -10.19 18.47 8.61
N LYS A 284 -9.74 17.96 9.76
CA LYS A 284 -8.35 17.53 9.96
C LYS A 284 -8.03 16.31 9.09
N VAL A 285 -8.91 15.31 9.11
CA VAL A 285 -8.79 14.10 8.29
C VAL A 285 -8.83 14.46 6.80
N ALA A 286 -9.79 15.30 6.39
CA ALA A 286 -9.94 15.74 5.01
C ALA A 286 -8.71 16.51 4.50
N CYS A 287 -8.19 17.44 5.31
CA CYS A 287 -6.97 18.18 4.98
C CYS A 287 -5.76 17.26 4.83
N LYS A 288 -5.55 16.34 5.78
CA LYS A 288 -4.44 15.38 5.73
C LYS A 288 -4.54 14.45 4.52
N ALA A 289 -5.75 13.96 4.22
CA ALA A 289 -6.02 13.15 3.05
C ALA A 289 -5.67 13.90 1.76
N SER A 290 -6.07 15.17 1.65
CA SER A 290 -5.72 16.04 0.50
C SER A 290 -4.20 16.20 0.33
N GLN A 291 -3.46 16.43 1.42
CA GLN A 291 -2.00 16.53 1.40
C GLN A 291 -1.33 15.22 0.97
N ASN A 292 -1.80 14.09 1.50
CA ASN A 292 -1.30 12.77 1.16
C ASN A 292 -1.55 12.45 -0.32
N LEU A 293 -2.74 12.76 -0.82
CA LEU A 293 -3.08 12.61 -2.24
C LEU A 293 -2.13 13.43 -3.13
N ALA A 294 -1.83 14.67 -2.75
CA ALA A 294 -0.89 15.51 -3.47
C ALA A 294 0.55 14.93 -3.49
N LYS A 295 1.01 14.31 -2.40
CA LYS A 295 2.30 13.56 -2.38
C LYS A 295 2.29 12.41 -3.38
N GLY A 296 1.20 11.64 -3.42
CA GLY A 296 1.02 10.56 -4.39
C GLY A 296 1.12 11.04 -5.83
N GLN A 297 0.40 12.12 -6.17
CA GLN A 297 0.42 12.71 -7.50
C GLN A 297 1.81 13.19 -7.93
N ARG A 298 2.54 13.89 -7.04
CA ARG A 298 3.90 14.35 -7.33
C ARG A 298 4.85 13.19 -7.57
N LEU A 299 4.76 12.13 -6.76
CA LEU A 299 5.59 10.94 -6.97
C LEU A 299 5.27 10.28 -8.33
N LEU A 300 4.00 10.07 -8.65
CA LEU A 300 3.59 9.48 -9.93
C LEU A 300 4.02 10.34 -11.12
N GLN A 301 3.97 11.66 -11.00
CA GLN A 301 4.47 12.59 -12.02
C GLN A 301 5.99 12.53 -12.20
N ARG A 302 6.76 12.26 -11.14
CA ARG A 302 8.21 12.02 -11.28
C ARG A 302 8.47 10.69 -11.98
N LEU A 303 7.83 9.63 -11.50
CA LEU A 303 8.00 8.27 -12.04
C LEU A 303 7.52 8.13 -13.49
N SER A 304 6.53 8.90 -13.93
CA SER A 304 6.01 8.89 -15.31
C SER A 304 7.03 9.34 -16.36
N LYS A 305 8.09 10.06 -15.94
CA LYS A 305 9.21 10.42 -16.81
C LYS A 305 10.05 9.22 -17.23
N THR A 306 10.06 8.17 -16.41
CA THR A 306 10.86 6.94 -16.64
C THR A 306 9.97 5.77 -17.04
N TRP A 307 8.78 5.68 -16.46
CA TRP A 307 7.89 4.52 -16.59
C TRP A 307 6.56 4.93 -17.26
N PRO A 308 6.34 4.56 -18.54
CA PRO A 308 5.11 4.91 -19.26
C PRO A 308 3.82 4.44 -18.58
N CYS A 309 3.87 3.31 -17.86
CA CYS A 309 2.73 2.83 -17.08
C CYS A 309 2.32 3.76 -15.95
N MET A 310 3.24 4.58 -15.41
CA MET A 310 2.95 5.55 -14.36
C MET A 310 2.22 6.77 -14.91
N SER A 311 2.45 7.14 -16.17
CA SER A 311 1.66 8.19 -16.85
C SER A 311 0.18 7.83 -16.87
N HIS A 312 -0.14 6.57 -17.19
CA HIS A 312 -1.50 6.05 -17.18
C HIS A 312 -2.14 6.10 -15.79
N LYS A 313 -1.42 5.62 -14.76
CA LYS A 313 -1.92 5.67 -13.37
C LYS A 313 -2.15 7.10 -12.90
N LEU A 314 -1.25 8.04 -13.27
CA LEU A 314 -1.43 9.47 -12.97
C LEU A 314 -2.67 10.04 -13.67
N GLU A 315 -2.88 9.73 -14.94
CA GLU A 315 -4.06 10.19 -15.70
C GLU A 315 -5.36 9.65 -15.08
N SER A 316 -5.43 8.35 -14.76
CA SER A 316 -6.60 7.77 -14.07
C SER A 316 -6.87 8.44 -12.72
N LEU A 317 -5.83 8.77 -11.95
CA LEU A 317 -5.96 9.49 -10.68
C LEU A 317 -6.45 10.93 -10.87
N GLN A 318 -5.94 11.64 -11.88
CA GLN A 318 -6.39 12.99 -12.24
C GLN A 318 -7.84 13.00 -12.73
N ARG A 319 -8.24 12.00 -13.52
CA ARG A 319 -9.63 11.81 -13.96
C ARG A 319 -10.55 11.55 -12.77
N LEU A 320 -10.09 10.80 -11.76
CA LEU A 320 -10.84 10.58 -10.53
C LEU A 320 -11.01 11.88 -9.72
N GLN A 321 -10.00 12.75 -9.69
CA GLN A 321 -10.12 14.08 -9.08
C GLN A 321 -11.07 15.00 -9.85
N SER A 322 -11.04 15.00 -11.19
CA SER A 322 -11.85 15.92 -12.00
C SER A 322 -13.36 15.71 -11.87
N LEU A 323 -13.81 14.49 -11.51
CA LEU A 323 -15.21 14.19 -11.19
C LEU A 323 -15.78 15.09 -10.08
N VAL A 324 -14.93 15.67 -9.25
CA VAL A 324 -15.36 16.40 -8.04
C VAL A 324 -15.10 17.91 -8.13
N ILE A 325 -14.34 18.37 -9.13
CA ILE A 325 -13.98 19.79 -9.32
C ILE A 325 -15.21 20.68 -9.66
N GLY A 326 -16.40 20.10 -9.84
CA GLY A 326 -17.66 20.82 -10.03
C GLY A 326 -18.56 20.96 -8.79
N LYS A 327 -18.19 20.42 -7.62
CA LYS A 327 -18.95 20.67 -6.38
C LYS A 327 -18.62 22.07 -5.86
N SER A 328 -19.53 23.02 -6.09
CA SER A 328 -19.41 24.42 -5.62
C SER A 328 -19.09 24.48 -4.11
N PRO A 329 -18.17 25.36 -3.66
CA PRO A 329 -17.89 25.57 -2.25
C PRO A 329 -19.09 26.14 -1.46
N GLU A 330 -20.18 26.53 -2.14
CA GLU A 330 -21.42 27.00 -1.53
C GLU A 330 -22.38 25.86 -1.14
N ALA A 331 -22.16 24.63 -1.62
CA ALA A 331 -22.79 23.43 -1.07
C ALA A 331 -22.01 23.04 0.20
N GLY A 332 -22.23 23.82 1.26
CA GLY A 332 -21.43 23.81 2.49
C GLY A 332 -21.22 22.41 3.05
N ALA A 333 -20.04 22.20 3.66
CA ALA A 333 -19.53 21.21 4.64
C ALA A 333 -20.34 19.93 5.04
N ALA A 334 -21.39 19.54 4.32
CA ALA A 334 -22.43 18.61 4.76
C ALA A 334 -22.59 17.40 3.82
N ASP A 335 -22.24 17.53 2.53
CA ASP A 335 -22.36 16.41 1.58
C ASP A 335 -21.08 15.57 1.50
N THR A 336 -20.94 14.63 2.44
CA THR A 336 -19.89 13.59 2.41
C THR A 336 -20.20 12.44 1.46
N THR A 337 -21.24 12.58 0.63
CA THR A 337 -21.62 11.58 -0.36
C THR A 337 -20.87 11.82 -1.65
N ILE A 338 -20.16 10.81 -2.12
CA ILE A 338 -19.43 10.85 -3.39
C ILE A 338 -20.02 9.86 -4.37
N ASN A 339 -20.17 10.31 -5.62
CA ASN A 339 -20.68 9.50 -6.71
C ASN A 339 -19.57 9.31 -7.73
N PHE A 340 -19.25 8.06 -8.06
CA PHE A 340 -18.23 7.76 -9.07
C PHE A 340 -18.49 6.41 -9.76
N PRO A 341 -18.00 6.22 -10.99
CA PRO A 341 -17.97 4.90 -11.63
C PRO A 341 -16.95 3.99 -10.92
N PRO A 342 -17.35 2.82 -10.40
CA PRO A 342 -16.44 1.88 -9.73
C PRO A 342 -15.23 1.47 -10.57
N SER A 343 -15.36 1.48 -11.90
CA SER A 343 -14.27 1.16 -12.83
C SER A 343 -13.06 2.08 -12.66
N MET A 344 -13.25 3.34 -12.28
CA MET A 344 -12.16 4.30 -12.13
C MET A 344 -11.28 4.02 -10.91
N ILE A 345 -11.88 3.55 -9.80
CA ILE A 345 -11.09 3.07 -8.66
C ILE A 345 -10.38 1.76 -9.04
N TRP A 346 -11.06 0.84 -9.73
CA TRP A 346 -10.44 -0.41 -10.16
C TRP A 346 -9.26 -0.22 -11.13
N GLU A 347 -9.27 0.80 -11.99
CA GLU A 347 -8.12 1.16 -12.84
C GLU A 347 -6.85 1.50 -12.04
N LEU A 348 -7.01 1.99 -10.80
CA LEU A 348 -5.90 2.34 -9.91
C LEU A 348 -5.53 1.17 -8.99
N LEU A 349 -6.53 0.47 -8.44
CA LEU A 349 -6.32 -0.68 -7.54
C LEU A 349 -5.73 -1.89 -8.23
N ASP A 350 -6.09 -2.11 -9.49
CA ASP A 350 -5.55 -3.22 -10.27
C ASP A 350 -4.13 -2.88 -10.72
N PRO A 351 -3.08 -3.57 -10.28
CA PRO A 351 -1.71 -3.27 -10.66
C PRO A 351 -1.40 -3.58 -12.13
N ILE A 352 -2.35 -4.14 -12.89
CA ILE A 352 -2.21 -4.31 -14.34
C ILE A 352 -1.87 -2.95 -14.99
N ILE A 353 -0.81 -2.97 -15.81
CA ILE A 353 -0.53 -1.93 -16.78
C ILE A 353 -1.59 -2.09 -17.88
N HIS A 354 -2.55 -1.18 -18.01
CA HIS A 354 -3.56 -1.28 -19.07
C HIS A 354 -2.97 -0.95 -20.46
N ASN A 355 -3.52 -1.56 -21.51
CA ASN A 355 -3.11 -1.29 -22.89
C ASN A 355 -3.79 0.00 -23.40
N THR A 356 -3.01 1.02 -23.78
CA THR A 356 -3.47 2.35 -24.21
C THR A 356 -4.48 2.31 -25.37
N ARG A 357 -4.51 1.24 -26.17
CA ARG A 357 -5.39 1.12 -27.36
C ARG A 357 -6.89 1.16 -27.04
N GLN A 358 -7.32 0.95 -25.80
CA GLN A 358 -8.73 1.15 -25.44
C GLN A 358 -9.08 2.62 -25.09
N SER A 359 -8.10 3.52 -25.02
CA SER A 359 -8.35 4.94 -24.68
C SER A 359 -8.40 5.86 -25.90
N THR A 360 -7.68 5.58 -26.98
CA THR A 360 -7.62 6.45 -28.16
C THR A 360 -8.85 6.38 -29.07
N ASP A 361 -9.71 5.36 -28.93
CA ASP A 361 -11.03 5.30 -29.58
C ASP A 361 -12.18 5.72 -28.63
N ARG A 362 -11.88 6.15 -27.39
CA ARG A 362 -12.89 6.57 -26.39
C ARG A 362 -12.94 8.08 -26.18
N SER A 363 -12.66 8.89 -27.21
CA SER A 363 -13.05 10.31 -27.18
C SER A 363 -14.58 10.52 -27.26
N ASP A 364 -15.36 9.45 -27.51
CA ASP A 364 -16.82 9.50 -27.66
C ASP A 364 -17.60 8.66 -26.62
N LEU A 365 -17.08 8.44 -25.40
CA LEU A 365 -17.97 8.04 -24.31
C LEU A 365 -18.43 9.24 -23.52
N SER A 366 -19.58 9.73 -23.95
CA SER A 366 -20.61 10.18 -23.04
C SER A 366 -20.57 9.32 -21.76
N THR A 367 -20.48 9.98 -20.61
CA THR A 367 -20.55 9.36 -19.28
C THR A 367 -21.97 8.81 -18.99
N GLU A 368 -22.86 8.86 -19.98
CA GLU A 368 -24.21 8.34 -19.97
C GLU A 368 -24.19 6.81 -20.05
N GLY A 369 -24.42 6.15 -18.92
CA GLY A 369 -24.75 4.72 -18.87
C GLY A 369 -23.83 3.82 -18.05
N LEU A 370 -22.73 4.32 -17.48
CA LEU A 370 -21.95 3.54 -16.49
C LEU A 370 -22.66 3.57 -15.12
N PRO A 371 -22.80 2.43 -14.42
CA PRO A 371 -23.44 2.41 -13.11
C PRO A 371 -22.57 3.16 -12.09
N TYR A 372 -23.01 4.35 -11.69
CA TYR A 372 -22.41 5.10 -10.60
C TYR A 372 -22.70 4.38 -9.28
N VAL A 373 -21.73 4.42 -8.37
CA VAL A 373 -21.96 4.06 -6.97
C VAL A 373 -21.84 5.29 -6.11
N SER A 374 -22.71 5.36 -5.11
CA SER A 374 -22.70 6.37 -4.08
C SER A 374 -22.08 5.81 -2.80
N ILE A 375 -21.06 6.47 -2.27
CA ILE A 375 -20.49 6.16 -0.95
C ILE A 375 -20.70 7.37 -0.04
N HIS A 376 -21.27 7.12 1.14
CA HIS A 376 -21.21 8.07 2.25
C HIS A 376 -19.87 7.87 2.98
N VAL A 377 -18.94 8.80 2.82
CA VAL A 377 -17.62 8.66 3.44
C VAL A 377 -17.72 9.06 4.91
N THR A 378 -17.59 8.07 5.78
CA THR A 378 -17.56 8.23 7.24
C THR A 378 -16.32 7.54 7.81
N THR A 379 -15.80 8.09 8.89
CA THR A 379 -14.76 7.49 9.73
C THR A 379 -15.36 6.64 10.85
N ASP A 380 -16.65 6.82 11.14
CA ASP A 380 -17.29 6.29 12.33
C ASP A 380 -18.46 5.37 11.95
N PHE A 381 -18.34 4.09 12.32
CA PHE A 381 -19.36 3.05 12.18
C PHE A 381 -19.87 2.55 13.54
N LEU A 382 -19.21 2.93 14.64
CA LEU A 382 -19.52 2.49 16.00
C LEU A 382 -19.94 3.60 16.97
N HIS A 383 -20.08 4.85 16.51
CA HIS A 383 -20.30 6.00 17.39
C HIS A 383 -21.34 5.69 18.50
N PRO A 384 -21.02 6.01 19.77
CA PRO A 384 -22.07 6.20 20.77
C PRO A 384 -23.01 7.27 20.22
N LEU A 385 -24.31 7.10 20.42
CA LEU A 385 -25.33 8.08 20.02
C LEU A 385 -24.80 9.49 20.31
N ALA A 386 -24.80 10.36 19.30
CA ALA A 386 -24.41 11.75 19.52
C ALA A 386 -25.23 12.27 20.71
N ASP A 387 -24.58 12.84 21.72
CA ASP A 387 -25.28 13.72 22.64
C ASP A 387 -25.84 14.84 21.77
N ASP A 388 -27.14 14.78 21.51
CA ASP A 388 -27.84 15.87 20.85
C ASP A 388 -27.54 17.12 21.68
N GLU A 389 -26.88 18.10 21.07
CA GLU A 389 -26.80 19.47 21.57
C GLU A 389 -28.23 20.04 21.58
N GLY A 390 -28.99 19.70 22.62
CA GLY A 390 -30.42 19.96 22.64
C GLY A 390 -31.15 19.39 23.86
N ASP A 391 -30.65 19.61 25.08
CA ASP A 391 -31.47 20.08 26.20
C ASP A 391 -30.63 20.21 27.48
N GLN A 392 -30.60 21.42 28.03
CA GLN A 392 -30.10 21.67 29.38
C GLN A 392 -31.13 21.24 30.43
N ALA A 393 -30.58 20.79 31.57
CA ALA A 393 -31.21 20.61 32.88
C ALA A 393 -31.93 19.28 33.11
N LEU A 394 -31.28 18.37 33.85
CA LEU A 394 -31.80 17.77 35.08
C LEU A 394 -30.72 16.93 35.80
N SER A 395 -30.50 17.30 37.08
CA SER A 395 -29.86 16.55 38.17
C SER A 395 -28.49 15.89 37.93
N HIS A 396 -27.49 16.50 38.57
CA HIS A 396 -26.14 16.06 38.86
C HIS A 396 -26.06 14.58 39.31
N PHE A 397 -25.93 13.65 38.37
CA PHE A 397 -25.37 12.34 38.65
C PHE A 397 -23.92 12.37 38.18
N ASN A 398 -22.99 12.46 39.12
CA ASN A 398 -21.58 12.68 38.82
C ASN A 398 -20.94 11.40 38.26
N TRP A 399 -20.94 11.27 36.93
CA TRP A 399 -20.25 10.19 36.24
C TRP A 399 -18.72 10.32 36.32
N GLU A 400 -18.20 11.51 36.66
CA GLU A 400 -16.75 11.78 36.74
C GLU A 400 -16.05 11.06 37.89
N ASP A 401 -16.79 10.62 38.93
CA ASP A 401 -16.23 9.89 40.08
C ASP A 401 -16.33 8.35 39.97
N SER A 402 -17.10 7.81 39.01
CA SER A 402 -17.39 6.36 38.97
C SER A 402 -16.79 5.61 37.79
N LEU A 403 -16.19 6.30 36.82
CA LEU A 403 -15.38 5.69 35.78
C LEU A 403 -14.02 6.37 35.75
N MET A 404 -13.06 5.72 36.40
CA MET A 404 -11.63 5.94 36.19
C MET A 404 -11.35 5.76 34.69
N TYR A 405 -11.43 6.83 33.90
CA TYR A 405 -10.72 7.12 32.65
C TYR A 405 -11.27 8.46 32.14
N GLY A 406 -10.69 9.54 32.65
CA GLY A 406 -10.96 10.89 32.16
C GLY A 406 -10.72 10.99 30.65
N ASN A 407 -11.47 11.89 30.04
CA ASN A 407 -11.63 12.16 28.60
C ASN A 407 -10.36 12.62 27.85
N ASP A 408 -9.16 12.25 28.30
CA ASP A 408 -7.89 12.50 27.60
C ASP A 408 -7.55 11.43 26.55
N LEU A 409 -8.32 10.34 26.45
CA LEU A 409 -7.99 9.19 25.58
C LEU A 409 -8.52 9.26 24.14
N LEU A 410 -9.28 10.29 23.75
CA LEU A 410 -9.79 10.40 22.36
C LEU A 410 -9.12 11.48 21.51
N GLN A 411 -8.29 12.35 22.10
CA GLN A 411 -7.45 13.28 21.33
C GLN A 411 -6.09 12.69 20.95
N ASP A 412 -5.64 11.62 21.62
CA ASP A 412 -4.32 11.02 21.43
C ASP A 412 -4.30 9.65 20.71
N ASN A 413 -5.46 9.11 20.31
CA ASN A 413 -5.54 7.79 19.69
C ASN A 413 -5.54 7.78 18.14
N TYR A 414 -5.21 8.90 17.50
CA TYR A 414 -4.67 8.83 16.15
C TYR A 414 -3.14 8.75 16.26
N PRO A 415 -2.48 7.68 15.80
CA PRO A 415 -1.01 7.60 15.78
C PRO A 415 -0.35 8.60 14.81
N ALA A 416 -1.11 9.56 14.29
CA ALA A 416 -0.60 10.79 13.70
C ALA A 416 -0.07 11.79 14.75
N SER A 417 -0.26 11.59 16.07
CA SER A 417 0.34 12.43 17.13
C SER A 417 1.59 11.83 17.79
N LEU A 418 1.84 10.52 17.64
CA LEU A 418 3.02 9.83 18.22
C LEU A 418 4.29 9.92 17.36
N VAL A 419 4.21 10.55 16.20
CA VAL A 419 5.39 11.12 15.52
C VAL A 419 5.35 12.61 15.84
N PRO A 420 6.37 13.21 16.47
CA PRO A 420 6.40 14.65 16.68
C PRO A 420 6.44 15.31 15.30
N PHE A 421 5.31 15.79 14.83
CA PHE A 421 5.17 16.53 13.57
C PHE A 421 5.26 18.03 13.86
N ASP A 422 6.37 18.47 14.44
CA ASP A 422 6.72 19.89 14.50
C ASP A 422 7.85 20.16 13.50
N PHE A 423 7.50 20.74 12.36
CA PHE A 423 8.44 21.52 11.55
C PHE A 423 7.92 22.94 11.43
N ASN A 424 8.03 23.67 12.53
CA ASN A 424 8.29 25.10 12.50
C ASN A 424 9.66 25.31 13.13
N VAL A 425 10.70 25.26 12.31
CA VAL A 425 11.92 26.02 12.59
C VAL A 425 12.10 26.96 11.39
N THR A 426 12.10 28.23 11.74
CA THR A 426 12.26 29.45 10.93
C THR A 426 13.07 29.34 9.65
#